data_AF-A0A6N9VGL5-F1
#
_entry.id   AF-A0A6N9VGL5-F1
#
_cell.length_a   1.000
_cell.length_b   1.000
_cell.length_c   1.000
_cell.angle_alpha   90.00
_cell.angle_beta   90.00
_cell.angle_gamma   90.00
#
_symmetry.space_group_name_H-M   'P 1'
#
loop_
_entity.id
_entity.type
_entity.pdbx_description
1 polymer ?
#
loop_
_entity_poly.entity_id
_entity_poly.type
_entity_poly.pdbx_seq_one_letter_code
_entity_poly.pdbx_strand_id
1 'polypeptide(L)'
;GDVNGAYNLGLLCAAQDRTPQAEQWYRRAAYAGHREAANALAVLLLQAGDHTGAEPWFSKAAEAGSVDAAFNLGILHAGRDEDRTALGWYQRAAAAGHTDAALQVAMALLRDGEDREAER
;
A
#
# COMPACT_ATOMS: atom_id res chain seq x y z
N GLY A 1 2.09 -14.72 -21.73
CA GLY A 1 2.33 -13.28 -21.96
C GLY A 1 3.09 -12.78 -20.76
N ASP A 2 4.25 -12.18 -20.99
CA ASP A 2 5.18 -11.79 -19.92
C ASP A 2 4.53 -10.74 -18.99
N VAL A 3 4.44 -11.08 -17.71
CA VAL A 3 3.85 -10.22 -16.67
C VAL A 3 4.64 -8.91 -16.53
N ASN A 4 5.96 -8.96 -16.76
CA ASN A 4 6.82 -7.79 -16.75
C ASN A 4 6.54 -6.88 -17.94
N GLY A 5 6.23 -7.46 -19.12
CA GLY A 5 5.84 -6.71 -20.31
C GLY A 5 4.56 -5.90 -20.10
N ALA A 6 3.54 -6.48 -19.47
CA ALA A 6 2.32 -5.75 -19.12
C ALA A 6 2.60 -4.64 -18.11
N TYR A 7 3.41 -4.89 -17.08
CA TYR A 7 3.79 -3.85 -16.11
C TYR A 7 4.54 -2.68 -16.78
N ASN A 8 5.51 -2.98 -17.64
CA ASN A 8 6.28 -1.96 -18.37
C ASN A 8 5.39 -1.11 -19.29
N LEU A 9 4.41 -1.71 -19.97
CA LEU A 9 3.43 -0.96 -20.75
C LEU A 9 2.55 -0.05 -19.87
N GLY A 10 2.21 -0.51 -18.66
CA GLY A 10 1.52 0.30 -17.67
C GLY A 10 2.32 1.53 -17.28
N LEU A 11 3.61 1.36 -16.97
CA LEU A 11 4.52 2.46 -16.64
C LEU A 11 4.63 3.48 -17.78
N LEU A 12 4.78 3.01 -19.02
CA LEU A 12 4.84 3.86 -20.20
C LEU A 12 3.56 4.66 -20.42
N CYS A 13 2.39 4.05 -20.20
CA CYS A 13 1.12 4.75 -20.28
C CYS A 13 0.99 5.80 -19.16
N ALA A 14 1.38 5.46 -17.93
CA ALA A 14 1.33 6.37 -16.80
C ALA A 14 2.24 7.60 -17.03
N ALA A 15 3.44 7.40 -17.57
CA ALA A 15 4.36 8.48 -17.94
C ALA A 15 3.84 9.39 -19.07
N GLN A 16 2.82 8.95 -19.81
CA GLN A 16 2.15 9.72 -20.86
C GLN A 16 0.80 10.31 -20.40
N ASP A 17 0.52 10.29 -19.08
CA ASP A 17 -0.77 10.68 -18.50
C ASP A 17 -1.97 9.90 -19.07
N ARG A 18 -1.72 8.71 -19.60
CA ARG A 18 -2.71 7.79 -20.15
C ARG A 18 -3.23 6.85 -19.07
N THR A 19 -3.80 7.44 -18.02
CA THR A 19 -4.22 6.75 -16.80
C THR A 19 -5.15 5.55 -17.05
N PRO A 20 -6.18 5.63 -17.92
CA PRO A 20 -7.05 4.48 -18.18
C PRO A 20 -6.31 3.29 -18.82
N GLN A 21 -5.36 3.57 -19.72
CA GLN A 21 -4.54 2.52 -20.34
C GLN A 21 -3.52 1.96 -19.33
N ALA A 22 -2.93 2.80 -18.49
CA ALA A 22 -2.05 2.36 -17.42
C ALA A 22 -2.77 1.40 -16.46
N GLU A 23 -3.99 1.76 -16.03
CA GLU A 23 -4.82 0.92 -15.17
C GLU A 23 -5.09 -0.45 -15.81
N GLN A 24 -5.46 -0.50 -17.09
CA GLN A 24 -5.71 -1.75 -17.78
C GLN A 24 -4.47 -2.67 -17.78
N TRP A 25 -3.29 -2.11 -18.04
CA TRP A 25 -2.04 -2.85 -18.03
C TRP A 25 -1.63 -3.31 -16.64
N TYR A 26 -1.77 -2.46 -15.63
CA TYR A 26 -1.52 -2.83 -14.24
C TYR A 26 -2.47 -3.91 -13.75
N ARG A 27 -3.78 -3.82 -14.03
CA ARG A 27 -4.74 -4.90 -13.75
C ARG A 27 -4.29 -6.21 -14.34
N ARG A 28 -3.92 -6.23 -15.61
CA ARG A 28 -3.45 -7.45 -16.29
C ARG A 28 -2.24 -8.07 -15.59
N ALA A 29 -1.22 -7.27 -15.27
CA ALA A 29 -0.01 -7.75 -14.59
C ALA A 29 -0.29 -8.18 -13.13
N ALA A 30 -1.11 -7.41 -12.41
CA ALA A 30 -1.48 -7.68 -11.02
C ALA A 30 -2.35 -8.95 -10.87
N TYR A 31 -3.28 -9.19 -11.80
CA TYR A 31 -4.04 -10.46 -11.85
C TYR A 31 -3.12 -11.65 -12.09
N ALA A 32 -2.05 -11.47 -12.88
CA ALA A 32 -1.03 -12.48 -13.12
C ALA A 32 0.01 -12.62 -11.99
N GLY A 33 -0.14 -11.88 -10.87
CA GLY A 33 0.70 -12.00 -9.69
C GLY A 33 1.89 -11.03 -9.62
N HIS A 34 2.00 -10.08 -10.54
CA HIS A 34 3.06 -9.08 -10.48
C HIS A 34 2.84 -8.10 -9.32
N ARG A 35 3.74 -8.14 -8.34
CA ARG A 35 3.66 -7.40 -7.08
C ARG A 35 3.63 -5.88 -7.28
N GLU A 36 4.59 -5.36 -8.04
CA GLU A 36 4.75 -3.92 -8.29
C GLU A 36 3.57 -3.37 -9.09
N ALA A 37 3.01 -4.16 -10.02
CA ALA A 37 1.80 -3.80 -10.73
C ALA A 37 0.57 -3.77 -9.81
N ALA A 38 0.45 -4.70 -8.85
CA ALA A 38 -0.61 -4.65 -7.85
C ALA A 38 -0.50 -3.40 -6.97
N ASN A 39 0.71 -3.04 -6.52
CA ASN A 39 0.94 -1.79 -5.80
C ASN A 39 0.60 -0.56 -6.66
N ALA A 40 1.07 -0.50 -7.91
CA ALA A 40 0.80 0.62 -8.80
C ALA A 40 -0.69 0.79 -9.13
N LEU A 41 -1.40 -0.32 -9.33
CA LEU A 41 -2.85 -0.30 -9.52
C LEU A 41 -3.57 0.23 -8.27
N ALA A 42 -3.16 -0.22 -7.09
CA ALA A 42 -3.76 0.23 -5.84
C ALA A 42 -3.57 1.75 -5.63
N VAL A 43 -2.37 2.27 -5.89
CA VAL A 43 -2.09 3.72 -5.85
C VAL A 43 -2.97 4.48 -6.83
N LEU A 44 -3.11 3.99 -8.06
CA LEU A 44 -3.95 4.64 -9.08
C LEU A 44 -5.42 4.71 -8.65
N LEU A 45 -5.95 3.63 -8.09
CA LEU A 45 -7.32 3.58 -7.55
C LEU A 45 -7.50 4.53 -6.37
N LEU A 46 -6.52 4.57 -5.46
CA LEU A 46 -6.54 5.49 -4.32
C LEU A 46 -6.53 6.96 -4.78
N GLN A 47 -5.70 7.30 -5.76
CA GLN A 47 -5.68 8.65 -6.36
C GLN A 47 -7.00 9.03 -7.05
N ALA A 48 -7.72 8.04 -7.57
CA ALA A 48 -9.07 8.22 -8.11
C ALA A 48 -10.15 8.29 -7.01
N GLY A 49 -9.78 8.16 -5.74
CA GLY A 49 -10.69 8.15 -4.59
C GLY A 49 -11.32 6.79 -4.29
N ASP A 50 -10.98 5.74 -5.04
CA ASP A 50 -11.48 4.38 -4.84
C ASP A 50 -10.65 3.62 -3.80
N HIS A 51 -10.84 4.02 -2.54
CA HIS A 51 -10.17 3.43 -1.38
C HIS A 51 -10.50 1.93 -1.22
N THR A 52 -11.77 1.57 -1.43
CA THR A 52 -12.27 0.20 -1.30
C THR A 52 -11.72 -0.70 -2.40
N GLY A 53 -11.61 -0.20 -3.63
CA GLY A 53 -11.01 -0.92 -4.75
C GLY A 53 -9.48 -1.04 -4.64
N ALA A 54 -8.80 -0.08 -4.01
CA ALA A 54 -7.35 -0.10 -3.81
C ALA A 54 -6.89 -1.15 -2.78
N GLU A 55 -7.62 -1.29 -1.68
CA GLU A 55 -7.28 -2.17 -0.55
C GLU A 55 -6.90 -3.61 -0.93
N PRO A 56 -7.70 -4.37 -1.72
CA PRO A 56 -7.35 -5.75 -2.07
C PRO A 56 -6.05 -5.84 -2.87
N TRP A 57 -5.71 -4.80 -3.65
CA TRP A 57 -4.49 -4.76 -4.43
C TRP A 57 -3.26 -4.44 -3.59
N PHE A 58 -3.39 -3.49 -2.65
CA PHE A 58 -2.33 -3.29 -1.67
C PHE A 58 -2.12 -4.53 -0.81
N SER A 59 -3.19 -5.18 -0.33
CA SER A 59 -3.10 -6.42 0.45
C SER A 59 -2.33 -7.50 -0.31
N LYS A 60 -2.73 -7.77 -1.55
CA LYS A 60 -2.05 -8.75 -2.41
C LYS A 60 -0.57 -8.39 -2.64
N ALA A 61 -0.25 -7.11 -2.85
CA ALA A 61 1.13 -6.67 -3.03
C ALA A 61 1.95 -6.83 -1.73
N ALA A 62 1.38 -6.48 -0.57
CA ALA A 62 2.01 -6.60 0.74
C ALA A 62 2.24 -8.06 1.16
N GLU A 63 1.29 -8.94 0.85
CA GLU A 63 1.42 -10.40 1.01
C GLU A 63 2.55 -10.95 0.14
N ALA A 64 2.72 -10.44 -1.08
CA ALA A 64 3.85 -10.72 -1.96
C ALA A 64 5.17 -10.02 -1.54
N GLY A 65 5.20 -9.32 -0.41
CA GLY A 65 6.39 -8.70 0.16
C GLY A 65 6.67 -7.28 -0.35
N SER A 66 5.68 -6.58 -0.89
CA SER A 66 5.82 -5.14 -1.19
C SER A 66 5.77 -4.34 0.10
N VAL A 67 6.91 -3.72 0.42
CA VAL A 67 7.06 -2.90 1.61
C VAL A 67 6.21 -1.63 1.51
N ASP A 68 6.23 -0.97 0.34
CA ASP A 68 5.42 0.23 0.07
C ASP A 68 3.92 -0.07 0.16
N ALA A 69 3.47 -1.23 -0.33
CA ALA A 69 2.07 -1.61 -0.23
C ALA A 69 1.64 -1.85 1.21
N ALA A 70 2.50 -2.47 2.04
CA ALA A 70 2.24 -2.63 3.46
C ALA A 70 2.15 -1.26 4.17
N PHE A 71 3.04 -0.32 3.85
CA PHE A 71 2.96 1.04 4.39
C PHE A 71 1.67 1.76 3.96
N ASN A 72 1.28 1.66 2.68
CA ASN A 72 0.05 2.27 2.16
C ASN A 72 -1.24 1.65 2.75
N LEU A 73 -1.26 0.34 3.05
CA LEU A 73 -2.34 -0.26 3.84
C LEU A 73 -2.41 0.34 5.24
N GLY A 74 -1.25 0.55 5.87
CA GLY A 74 -1.18 1.23 7.16
C GLY A 74 -1.86 2.59 7.11
N ILE A 75 -1.55 3.39 6.09
CA ILE A 75 -2.19 4.71 5.88
C ILE A 75 -3.70 4.58 5.66
N LEU A 76 -4.12 3.63 4.82
CA LEU A 76 -5.52 3.40 4.49
C LEU A 76 -6.35 3.07 5.73
N HIS A 77 -5.87 2.15 6.57
CA HIS A 77 -6.53 1.76 7.81
C HIS A 77 -6.50 2.86 8.87
N ALA A 78 -5.37 3.59 8.99
CA ALA A 78 -5.28 4.73 9.90
C ALA A 78 -6.29 5.84 9.53
N GLY A 79 -6.49 6.11 8.23
CA GLY A 79 -7.50 7.06 7.74
C GLY A 79 -8.96 6.64 8.01
N ARG A 80 -9.19 5.41 8.50
CA ARG A 80 -10.49 4.88 8.92
C ARG A 80 -10.58 4.67 10.43
N ASP A 81 -9.63 5.23 11.19
CA ASP A 81 -9.51 5.05 12.64
C ASP A 81 -9.29 3.57 13.07
N GLU A 82 -8.79 2.73 12.16
CA GLU A 82 -8.49 1.31 12.39
C GLU A 82 -7.04 1.14 12.89
N ASP A 83 -6.66 1.87 13.94
CA ASP A 83 -5.29 2.06 14.40
C ASP A 83 -4.53 0.75 14.66
N ARG A 84 -5.21 -0.27 15.20
CA ARG A 84 -4.59 -1.58 15.45
C ARG A 84 -4.20 -2.29 14.15
N THR A 85 -5.07 -2.23 13.14
CA THR A 85 -4.80 -2.81 11.83
C THR A 85 -3.69 -2.04 11.14
N ALA A 86 -3.75 -0.71 11.19
CA ALA A 86 -2.72 0.16 10.65
C ALA A 86 -1.34 -0.13 11.27
N LEU A 87 -1.27 -0.24 12.60
CA LEU A 87 -0.04 -0.55 13.32
C LEU A 87 0.56 -1.89 12.89
N GLY A 88 -0.26 -2.93 12.71
CA GLY A 88 0.22 -4.23 12.23
C GLY A 88 0.89 -4.13 10.85
N TRP A 89 0.31 -3.35 9.94
CA TRP A 89 0.90 -3.10 8.62
C TRP A 89 2.16 -2.24 8.67
N TYR A 90 2.17 -1.19 9.49
CA TYR A 90 3.36 -0.37 9.70
C TYR A 90 4.51 -1.18 10.32
N GLN A 91 4.23 -2.05 11.29
CA GLN A 91 5.24 -2.95 11.88
C GLN A 91 5.84 -3.88 10.83
N ARG A 92 5.01 -4.44 9.93
CA ARG A 92 5.49 -5.28 8.84
C ARG A 92 6.41 -4.51 7.87
N ALA A 93 6.03 -3.29 7.48
CA ALA A 93 6.84 -2.46 6.61
C ALA A 93 8.15 -2.00 7.31
N ALA A 94 8.07 -1.62 8.59
CA ALA A 94 9.22 -1.23 9.40
C ALA A 94 10.22 -2.37 9.58
N ALA A 95 9.73 -3.60 9.84
CA ALA A 95 10.57 -4.79 9.94
C ALA A 95 11.30 -5.11 8.62
N ALA A 96 10.78 -4.65 7.49
CA ALA A 96 11.41 -4.75 6.18
C ALA A 96 12.28 -3.52 5.82
N GLY A 97 12.49 -2.59 6.76
CA GLY A 97 13.39 -1.44 6.60
C GLY A 97 12.73 -0.13 6.15
N HIS A 98 11.40 -0.05 6.09
CA HIS A 98 10.72 1.19 5.72
C HIS A 98 10.81 2.22 6.87
N THR A 99 11.50 3.33 6.62
CA THR A 99 11.76 4.36 7.63
C THR A 99 10.51 5.08 8.10
N ASP A 100 9.62 5.47 7.19
CA ASP A 100 8.40 6.18 7.57
C ASP A 100 7.44 5.28 8.35
N ALA A 101 7.34 4.00 7.99
CA ALA A 101 6.59 3.02 8.77
C ALA A 101 7.17 2.86 10.18
N ALA A 102 8.50 2.82 10.33
CA ALA A 102 9.13 2.76 11.64
C ALA A 102 8.81 3.99 12.51
N LEU A 103 8.75 5.18 11.89
CA LEU A 103 8.29 6.39 12.57
C LEU A 103 6.83 6.29 13.01
N GLN A 104 5.93 5.79 12.15
CA GLN A 104 4.52 5.59 12.51
C GLN A 104 4.37 4.59 13.68
N VAL A 105 5.16 3.51 13.69
CA VAL A 105 5.19 2.57 14.83
C VAL A 105 5.64 3.27 16.11
N ALA A 106 6.72 4.05 16.05
CA ALA A 106 7.24 4.76 17.22
C ALA A 106 6.21 5.74 17.79
N MET A 107 5.54 6.52 16.93
CA MET A 107 4.49 7.46 17.37
C MET A 107 3.29 6.75 18.01
N ALA A 108 2.87 5.61 17.44
CA ALA A 108 1.78 4.82 18.02
C ALA A 108 2.12 4.26 19.41
N LEU A 109 3.36 3.79 19.61
CA LEU A 109 3.82 3.29 20.91
C LEU A 109 3.94 4.39 21.97
N LEU A 110 4.34 5.60 21.58
CA LEU A 110 4.39 6.75 22.49
C LEU A 110 3.00 7.14 22.98
N ARG A 111 2.03 7.28 22.07
CA ARG A 111 0.64 7.61 22.41
C ARG A 111 0.03 6.59 23.39
N ASP A 112 0.21 5.31 23.10
CA ASP A 112 -0.26 4.21 23.94
C ASP A 112 0.48 4.12 25.30
N GLY A 113 1.68 4.69 25.41
CA GLY A 113 2.39 4.88 26.67
C GLY A 113 1.80 6.03 27.50
N GLU A 114 1.59 7.19 26.86
CA GLU A 114 1.02 8.40 27.47
C GLU A 114 -0.40 8.14 28.02
N ASP A 115 -1.25 7.45 27.24
CA ASP A 115 -2.62 7.11 27.66
C ASP A 115 -2.63 6.24 28.92
N ARG A 116 -1.73 5.25 29.01
CA ARG A 116 -1.61 4.38 30.19
C ARG A 116 -1.04 5.08 31.42
N GLU A 117 -0.20 6.09 31.23
CA GLU A 117 0.30 6.90 32.34
C GLU A 117 -0.79 7.85 32.86
N ALA A 118 -1.61 8.40 31.97
CA ALA A 118 -2.73 9.28 32.34
C ALA A 118 -3.86 8.56 33.10
N GLU A 119 -4.00 7.24 32.92
CA GLU A 119 -5.01 6.41 33.59
C GLU A 119 -4.59 5.90 35.00
N ARG A 120 -3.37 6.19 35.46
CA ARG A 120 -2.85 5.76 36.78
C ARG A 120 -2.94 6.84 37.85
#